data_AF-W9HLW8-F1
#
_entry.id   AF-W9HLW8-F1
#
_cell.length_a   1.000
_cell.length_b   1.000
_cell.length_c   1.000
_cell.angle_alpha   90.00
_cell.angle_beta   90.00
_cell.angle_gamma   90.00
#
_symmetry.space_group_name_H-M   'P 1'
#
loop_
_entity.id
_entity.type
_entity.pdbx_description
1 polymer ?
#
loop_
_entity_poly.entity_id
_entity_poly.type
_entity_poly.pdbx_seq_one_letter_code
_entity_poly.pdbx_strand_id
1 'polypeptide(L)'
;MLLKHFLLGSLLALGSVTALPNPEADLNDVEARNNHHRPRCGEEADPDPMGKHKCICKDDGKEFDPKHMICRCPKDQMEDHQDRHKCVCKDQDKVLMSGECKCKGDLESRHGKCKCPQGTRRHGDKCICKDQDRELIMGVCKCKGDLESRHGKCKCPQGTRRHGYKCKRQGH
;
A
#
# COMPACT_ATOMS: atom_id res chain seq x y z
N MET A 1 37.79 -93.49 -18.16
CA MET A 1 37.22 -94.14 -16.96
C MET A 1 37.54 -93.23 -15.78
N LEU A 2 36.57 -92.46 -15.29
CA LEU A 2 35.56 -92.81 -14.28
C LEU A 2 36.14 -92.99 -12.86
N LEU A 3 35.56 -92.19 -11.95
CA LEU A 3 35.60 -92.22 -10.49
C LEU A 3 36.88 -91.82 -9.75
N LYS A 4 36.75 -90.73 -8.98
CA LYS A 4 37.02 -90.79 -7.55
C LYS A 4 35.93 -90.04 -6.77
N HIS A 5 35.50 -90.71 -5.71
CA HIS A 5 34.30 -90.47 -4.93
C HIS A 5 34.38 -89.27 -3.99
N PHE A 6 33.19 -88.70 -3.77
CA PHE A 6 32.70 -87.97 -2.60
C PHE A 6 33.32 -88.37 -1.26
N LEU A 7 33.62 -87.39 -0.40
CA LEU A 7 33.18 -87.36 1.00
C LEU A 7 32.98 -85.90 1.48
N LEU A 8 31.79 -85.64 2.02
CA LEU A 8 31.43 -84.42 2.74
C LEU A 8 32.25 -84.32 4.03
N GLY A 9 32.72 -83.10 4.34
CA GLY A 9 33.23 -82.71 5.65
C GLY A 9 32.76 -81.30 5.97
N SER A 10 31.62 -81.20 6.64
CA SER A 10 31.10 -79.96 7.23
C SER A 10 31.86 -79.64 8.51
N LEU A 11 32.45 -78.44 8.62
CA LEU A 11 32.68 -77.79 9.91
C LEU A 11 32.67 -76.27 9.74
N LEU A 12 31.63 -75.68 10.33
CA LEU A 12 31.51 -74.26 10.64
C LEU A 12 32.66 -73.85 11.57
N ALA A 13 33.52 -72.94 11.12
CA ALA A 13 34.36 -72.15 11.99
C ALA A 13 33.88 -70.69 11.89
N LEU A 14 33.16 -70.26 12.93
CA LEU A 14 32.82 -68.86 13.19
C LEU A 14 34.13 -68.09 13.41
N GLY A 15 34.58 -67.38 12.37
CA GLY A 15 35.64 -66.38 12.48
C GLY A 15 35.03 -65.05 12.91
N SER A 16 35.37 -64.62 14.11
CA SER A 16 34.87 -63.43 14.79
C SER A 16 35.00 -62.15 13.94
N VAL A 17 33.92 -61.38 13.86
CA VAL A 17 33.92 -60.02 13.32
C VAL A 17 34.58 -59.10 14.35
N THR A 18 35.70 -58.49 14.00
CA THR A 18 36.18 -57.25 14.60
C THR A 18 36.50 -56.28 13.48
N ALA A 19 35.46 -55.67 12.92
CA ALA A 19 35.58 -54.38 12.25
C ALA A 19 35.05 -53.33 13.23
N LEU A 20 35.83 -52.26 13.37
CA LEU A 20 35.76 -51.25 14.43
C LEU A 20 34.33 -50.74 14.71
N PRO A 21 33.99 -50.39 15.96
CA PRO A 21 32.82 -49.55 16.20
C PRO A 21 33.05 -48.24 15.45
N ASN A 22 32.16 -47.90 14.52
CA ASN A 22 32.10 -46.56 13.92
C ASN A 22 31.63 -45.60 15.03
N PRO A 23 32.55 -44.88 15.71
CA PRO A 23 32.19 -44.06 16.84
C PRO A 23 32.04 -42.64 16.31
N GLU A 24 30.85 -42.33 15.86
CA GLU A 24 30.28 -41.00 15.92
C GLU A 24 28.82 -41.18 15.52
N ALA A 25 28.01 -41.41 16.54
CA ALA A 25 26.70 -40.81 16.55
C ALA A 25 26.94 -39.32 16.33
N ASP A 26 26.79 -38.85 15.08
CA ASP A 26 26.57 -37.45 14.85
C ASP A 26 25.22 -37.14 15.45
N LEU A 27 25.27 -36.79 16.72
CA LEU A 27 24.20 -36.27 17.55
C LEU A 27 23.87 -34.84 17.08
N ASN A 28 23.80 -34.61 15.76
CA ASN A 28 23.40 -33.37 15.11
C ASN A 28 22.95 -33.53 13.63
N ASP A 29 22.74 -34.74 13.07
CA ASP A 29 22.33 -34.87 11.66
C ASP A 29 20.86 -35.28 11.44
N VAL A 30 19.95 -34.69 12.23
CA VAL A 30 18.51 -34.64 11.90
C VAL A 30 17.97 -33.21 11.93
N GLU A 31 18.82 -32.23 11.63
CA GLU A 31 18.33 -30.86 11.36
C GLU A 31 18.99 -30.23 10.13
N ALA A 32 18.98 -30.97 9.02
CA ALA A 32 19.22 -30.42 7.68
C ALA A 32 18.04 -30.70 6.72
N ARG A 33 16.80 -30.74 7.21
CA ARG A 33 15.64 -30.52 6.34
C ARG A 33 15.56 -29.03 6.05
N ASN A 34 16.36 -28.61 5.08
CA ASN A 34 16.34 -27.26 4.54
C ASN A 34 14.90 -26.86 4.28
N ASN A 35 14.55 -25.80 5.00
CA ASN A 35 13.25 -25.32 5.33
C ASN A 35 12.68 -24.58 4.10
N HIS A 36 12.48 -25.28 2.97
CA HIS A 36 11.84 -24.73 1.78
C HIS A 36 10.32 -24.61 1.96
N HIS A 37 9.89 -24.00 3.06
CA HIS A 37 8.51 -23.57 3.24
C HIS A 37 8.28 -22.33 2.36
N ARG A 38 8.12 -22.55 1.05
CA ARG A 38 7.50 -21.55 0.18
C ARG A 38 6.19 -21.13 0.84
N PRO A 39 5.97 -19.83 1.07
CA PRO A 39 4.72 -19.37 1.67
C PRO A 39 3.58 -19.88 0.78
N ARG A 40 2.60 -20.55 1.37
CA ARG A 40 1.38 -20.90 0.65
C ARG A 40 0.70 -19.58 0.32
N CYS A 41 0.74 -19.15 -0.92
CA CYS A 41 -0.01 -17.98 -1.37
C CYS A 41 -1.33 -18.49 -1.97
N GLY A 42 -2.43 -17.77 -1.75
CA GLY A 42 -3.70 -18.09 -2.41
C GLY A 42 -3.59 -17.89 -3.93
N GLU A 43 -4.66 -18.21 -4.68
CA GLU A 43 -4.63 -18.15 -6.16
C GLU A 43 -4.34 -16.73 -6.73
N GLU A 44 -4.67 -15.70 -5.95
CA GLU A 44 -4.51 -14.29 -6.33
C GLU A 44 -3.12 -13.70 -6.00
N ALA A 45 -2.22 -14.49 -5.41
CA ALA A 45 -0.91 -14.03 -4.98
C ALA A 45 0.20 -15.02 -5.31
N ASP A 46 1.37 -14.48 -5.63
CA ASP A 46 2.58 -15.26 -5.87
C ASP A 46 3.58 -15.06 -4.73
N PRO A 47 4.41 -16.07 -4.42
CA PRO A 47 5.52 -15.88 -3.48
C PRO A 47 6.48 -14.78 -3.96
N ASP A 48 6.90 -13.90 -3.05
CA ASP A 48 7.93 -12.90 -3.32
C ASP A 48 9.20 -13.57 -3.89
N PRO A 49 9.66 -13.20 -5.11
CA PRO A 49 10.86 -13.76 -5.73
C PRO A 49 12.11 -13.61 -4.86
N MET A 50 12.15 -12.61 -3.97
CA MET A 50 13.25 -12.37 -3.05
C MET A 50 13.16 -13.18 -1.75
N GLY A 51 12.17 -14.07 -1.61
CA GLY A 51 12.18 -15.15 -0.62
C GLY A 51 11.91 -14.76 0.84
N LYS A 52 11.31 -13.59 1.11
CA LYS A 52 11.11 -13.09 2.49
C LYS A 52 9.85 -13.62 3.20
N HIS A 53 9.34 -14.80 2.82
CA HIS A 53 8.05 -15.35 3.32
C HIS A 53 6.82 -14.47 3.07
N LYS A 54 6.88 -13.54 2.10
CA LYS A 54 5.76 -12.65 1.76
C LYS A 54 5.07 -13.12 0.48
N CYS A 55 3.74 -13.07 0.46
CA CYS A 55 2.94 -13.20 -0.76
C CYS A 55 2.68 -11.80 -1.35
N ILE A 56 2.81 -11.69 -2.66
CA ILE A 56 2.58 -10.46 -3.43
C ILE A 56 1.33 -10.69 -4.28
N CYS A 57 0.37 -9.77 -4.20
CA CYS A 57 -0.83 -9.84 -5.01
C CYS A 57 -0.51 -9.63 -6.49
N LYS A 58 -1.18 -10.40 -7.35
CA LYS A 58 -1.10 -10.25 -8.80
C LYS A 58 -1.71 -8.92 -9.26
N ASP A 59 -2.79 -8.51 -8.61
CA ASP A 59 -3.45 -7.23 -8.85
C ASP A 59 -2.70 -6.08 -8.14
N ASP A 60 -2.31 -5.07 -8.91
CA ASP A 60 -1.63 -3.89 -8.40
C ASP A 60 -2.47 -3.14 -7.37
N GLY A 61 -1.82 -2.72 -6.27
CA GLY A 61 -2.45 -1.95 -5.22
C GLY A 61 -3.29 -2.77 -4.21
N LYS A 62 -3.49 -4.08 -4.42
CA LYS A 62 -4.06 -4.96 -3.41
C LYS A 62 -3.00 -5.41 -2.39
N GLU A 63 -3.44 -5.63 -1.16
CA GLU A 63 -2.65 -6.14 -0.04
C GLU A 63 -3.04 -7.59 0.26
N PHE A 64 -2.04 -8.44 0.45
CA PHE A 64 -2.27 -9.83 0.83
C PHE A 64 -2.68 -9.92 2.30
N ASP A 65 -3.85 -10.51 2.55
CA ASP A 65 -4.35 -10.80 3.90
C ASP A 65 -3.90 -12.21 4.32
N PRO A 66 -2.88 -12.35 5.19
CA PRO A 66 -2.35 -13.66 5.59
C PRO A 66 -3.31 -14.46 6.48
N LYS A 67 -4.35 -13.83 7.04
CA LYS A 67 -5.34 -14.55 7.86
C LYS A 67 -6.33 -15.31 6.99
N HIS A 68 -6.69 -14.73 5.85
CA HIS A 68 -7.69 -15.29 4.93
C HIS A 68 -7.06 -15.84 3.65
N MET A 69 -5.77 -15.63 3.44
CA MET A 69 -5.00 -16.10 2.28
C MET A 69 -5.51 -15.55 0.94
N ILE A 70 -6.00 -14.31 0.94
CA ILE A 70 -6.56 -13.63 -0.25
C ILE A 70 -6.03 -12.21 -0.39
N CYS A 71 -6.16 -11.63 -1.58
CA CYS A 71 -5.78 -10.24 -1.84
C CYS A 71 -6.97 -9.31 -1.66
N ARG A 72 -6.76 -8.16 -1.00
CA ARG A 72 -7.82 -7.19 -0.72
C ARG A 72 -7.36 -5.78 -1.00
N CYS A 73 -8.29 -4.90 -1.34
CA CYS A 73 -7.97 -3.48 -1.38
C CYS A 73 -7.55 -2.96 0.00
N PRO A 74 -6.60 -2.02 0.07
CA PRO A 74 -6.14 -1.41 1.32
C PRO A 74 -7.27 -0.75 2.12
N LYS A 75 -6.93 -0.32 3.33
CA LYS A 75 -7.88 0.41 4.17
C LYS A 75 -8.43 1.65 3.43
N ASP A 76 -9.72 1.90 3.63
CA ASP A 76 -10.50 2.98 2.98
C ASP A 76 -10.69 2.84 1.45
N GLN A 77 -10.29 1.70 0.89
CA GLN A 77 -10.48 1.33 -0.52
C GLN A 77 -11.42 0.12 -0.67
N MET A 78 -12.04 0.00 -1.83
CA MET A 78 -12.88 -1.12 -2.24
C MET A 78 -12.58 -1.49 -3.69
N GLU A 79 -12.98 -2.68 -4.09
CA GLU A 79 -12.92 -3.08 -5.50
C GLU A 79 -13.83 -2.19 -6.34
N ASP A 80 -13.37 -1.84 -7.54
CA ASP A 80 -14.19 -1.12 -8.50
C ASP A 80 -15.33 -2.03 -9.00
N HIS A 81 -16.53 -1.46 -9.15
CA HIS A 81 -17.70 -2.23 -9.55
C HIS A 81 -17.63 -2.70 -11.01
N GLN A 82 -16.86 -2.02 -11.87
CA GLN A 82 -16.67 -2.38 -13.27
C GLN A 82 -15.45 -3.29 -13.44
N ASP A 83 -14.42 -3.11 -12.61
CA ASP A 83 -13.19 -3.89 -12.65
C ASP A 83 -12.72 -4.31 -11.25
N ARG A 84 -13.00 -5.56 -10.87
CA ARG A 84 -12.63 -6.09 -9.55
C ARG A 84 -11.12 -6.17 -9.32
N HIS A 85 -10.30 -6.09 -10.37
CA HIS A 85 -8.84 -6.06 -10.22
C HIS A 85 -8.34 -4.70 -9.73
N LYS A 86 -9.17 -3.65 -9.80
CA LYS A 86 -8.81 -2.29 -9.44
C LYS A 86 -9.38 -1.87 -8.09
N CYS A 87 -8.56 -1.17 -7.31
CA CYS A 87 -9.00 -0.54 -6.07
C CYS A 87 -9.39 0.94 -6.29
N VAL A 88 -10.49 1.35 -5.68
CA VAL A 88 -11.01 2.72 -5.65
C VAL A 88 -11.33 3.14 -4.23
N CYS A 89 -11.41 4.45 -3.99
CA CYS A 89 -11.77 4.96 -2.67
C CYS A 89 -13.24 4.66 -2.34
N LYS A 90 -13.49 4.21 -1.10
CA LYS A 90 -14.86 4.03 -0.60
C LYS A 90 -15.61 5.37 -0.53
N ASP A 91 -14.89 6.43 -0.17
CA ASP A 91 -15.42 7.79 -0.10
C ASP A 91 -15.39 8.43 -1.49
N GLN A 92 -16.55 8.83 -1.99
CA GLN A 92 -16.71 9.46 -3.30
C GLN A 92 -16.05 10.84 -3.39
N ASP A 93 -15.77 11.49 -2.26
CA ASP A 93 -15.05 12.77 -2.22
C ASP A 93 -13.53 12.58 -2.24
N LYS A 94 -13.06 11.33 -2.25
CA LYS A 94 -11.66 10.97 -2.33
C LYS A 94 -11.31 10.35 -3.67
N VAL A 95 -10.06 10.53 -4.06
CA VAL A 95 -9.44 9.92 -5.23
C VAL A 95 -8.15 9.25 -4.80
N LEU A 96 -7.82 8.14 -5.44
CA LEU A 96 -6.59 7.41 -5.18
C LEU A 96 -5.41 8.21 -5.75
N MET A 97 -4.50 8.66 -4.89
CA MET A 97 -3.28 9.37 -5.25
C MET A 97 -2.09 8.69 -4.55
N SER A 98 -1.17 8.14 -5.34
CA SER A 98 0.01 7.42 -4.83
C SER A 98 -0.34 6.29 -3.85
N GLY A 99 -1.39 5.52 -4.16
CA GLY A 99 -1.85 4.40 -3.33
C GLY A 99 -2.71 4.79 -2.12
N GLU A 100 -2.94 6.07 -1.88
CA GLU A 100 -3.73 6.56 -0.75
C GLU A 100 -4.97 7.35 -1.21
N CYS A 101 -6.06 7.24 -0.46
CA CYS A 101 -7.27 8.02 -0.72
C CYS A 101 -7.16 9.46 -0.19
N LYS A 102 -7.09 10.43 -1.10
CA LYS A 102 -6.98 11.87 -0.78
C LYS A 102 -8.19 12.63 -1.27
N CYS A 103 -8.56 13.72 -0.58
CA CYS A 103 -9.71 14.53 -0.96
C CYS A 103 -9.55 15.15 -2.35
N LYS A 104 -10.64 15.21 -3.11
CA LYS A 104 -10.69 15.81 -4.45
C LYS A 104 -10.67 17.34 -4.38
N GLY A 105 -10.06 17.95 -5.40
CA GLY A 105 -10.13 19.39 -5.62
C GLY A 105 -9.63 20.23 -4.44
N ASP A 106 -10.47 21.18 -4.00
CA ASP A 106 -10.15 22.12 -2.92
C ASP A 106 -10.56 21.61 -1.53
N LEU A 107 -11.06 20.38 -1.45
CA LEU A 107 -11.53 19.79 -0.19
C LEU A 107 -10.34 19.40 0.70
N GLU A 108 -10.47 19.68 1.99
CA GLU A 108 -9.49 19.32 3.01
C GLU A 108 -9.99 18.14 3.85
N SER A 109 -9.08 17.25 4.24
CA SER A 109 -9.39 16.20 5.21
C SER A 109 -9.54 16.80 6.61
N ARG A 110 -10.74 16.70 7.19
CA ARG A 110 -11.04 17.11 8.58
C ARG A 110 -11.78 15.99 9.28
N HIS A 111 -11.13 15.38 10.27
CA HIS A 111 -11.64 14.21 10.99
C HIS A 111 -12.03 13.06 10.04
N GLY A 112 -11.18 12.78 9.05
CA GLY A 112 -11.37 11.69 8.08
C GLY A 112 -12.38 11.97 6.97
N LYS A 113 -13.11 13.10 7.01
CA LYS A 113 -14.08 13.53 6.00
C LYS A 113 -13.54 14.69 5.17
N CYS A 114 -13.84 14.71 3.88
CA CYS A 114 -13.50 15.81 3.00
C CYS A 114 -14.46 16.99 3.17
N LYS A 115 -13.94 18.16 3.50
CA LYS A 115 -14.73 19.37 3.76
C LYS A 115 -14.05 20.59 3.18
N CYS A 116 -14.83 21.59 2.80
CA CYS A 116 -14.26 22.85 2.41
C CYS A 116 -13.66 23.63 3.61
N PRO A 117 -12.64 24.47 3.37
CA PRO A 117 -12.05 25.34 4.38
C PRO A 117 -13.07 26.29 5.01
N GLN A 118 -12.76 26.83 6.20
CA GLN A 118 -13.65 27.80 6.83
C GLN A 118 -13.83 29.06 5.96
N GLY A 119 -15.02 29.66 5.99
CA GLY A 119 -15.33 30.86 5.20
C GLY A 119 -15.67 30.58 3.73
N THR A 120 -15.72 29.32 3.32
CA THR A 120 -16.10 28.90 1.96
C THR A 120 -17.43 28.14 1.93
N ARG A 121 -17.94 27.90 0.72
CA ARG A 121 -19.08 27.03 0.40
C ARG A 121 -18.66 25.99 -0.64
N ARG A 122 -19.20 24.78 -0.53
CA ARG A 122 -18.91 23.68 -1.44
C ARG A 122 -19.69 23.82 -2.75
N HIS A 123 -19.03 23.57 -3.87
CA HIS A 123 -19.62 23.49 -5.20
C HIS A 123 -18.96 22.34 -5.97
N GLY A 124 -19.51 21.13 -5.81
CA GLY A 124 -18.84 19.89 -6.22
C GLY A 124 -17.57 19.65 -5.41
N ASP A 125 -16.45 19.41 -6.09
CA ASP A 125 -15.12 19.26 -5.47
C ASP A 125 -14.37 20.59 -5.32
N LYS A 126 -15.01 21.70 -5.68
CA LYS A 126 -14.46 23.05 -5.53
C LYS A 126 -15.01 23.76 -4.31
N CYS A 127 -14.21 24.64 -3.74
CA CYS A 127 -14.59 25.46 -2.59
C CYS A 127 -14.54 26.94 -2.98
N ILE A 128 -15.64 27.65 -2.78
CA ILE A 128 -15.80 29.03 -3.21
C ILE A 128 -15.92 29.91 -1.97
N CYS A 129 -15.20 31.02 -1.90
CA CYS A 129 -15.34 31.99 -0.81
C CYS A 129 -16.77 32.54 -0.73
N LYS A 130 -17.28 32.72 0.49
CA LYS A 130 -18.61 33.30 0.71
C LYS A 130 -18.66 34.78 0.29
N ASP A 131 -17.55 35.49 0.48
CA ASP A 131 -17.36 36.87 0.02
C ASP A 131 -16.93 36.86 -1.45
N GLN A 132 -17.67 37.58 -2.30
CA GLN A 132 -17.40 37.65 -3.75
C GLN A 132 -16.12 38.42 -4.08
N ASP A 133 -15.66 39.31 -3.20
CA ASP A 133 -14.40 40.04 -3.36
C ASP A 133 -13.18 39.21 -2.95
N ARG A 134 -13.41 37.97 -2.49
CA ARG A 134 -12.38 37.04 -2.10
C ARG A 134 -12.30 35.85 -3.03
N GLU A 135 -11.10 35.31 -3.15
CA GLU A 135 -10.81 34.07 -3.85
C GLU A 135 -10.03 33.12 -2.94
N LEU A 136 -10.20 31.82 -3.20
CA LEU A 136 -9.56 30.79 -2.41
C LEU A 136 -8.13 30.62 -2.89
N ILE A 137 -7.15 30.98 -2.04
CA ILE A 137 -5.73 30.83 -2.33
C ILE A 137 -5.14 29.97 -1.23
N MET A 138 -4.67 28.78 -1.60
CA MET A 138 -4.05 27.81 -0.67
C MET A 138 -4.93 27.54 0.57
N GLY A 139 -6.22 27.27 0.37
CA GLY A 139 -7.17 26.98 1.46
C GLY A 139 -7.65 28.20 2.24
N VAL A 140 -7.24 29.42 1.88
CA VAL A 140 -7.63 30.65 2.59
C VAL A 140 -8.27 31.68 1.66
N CYS A 141 -9.37 32.31 2.09
CA CYS A 141 -10.04 33.37 1.34
C CYS A 141 -9.30 34.71 1.42
N LYS A 142 -8.59 35.06 0.35
CA LYS A 142 -7.84 36.32 0.20
C LYS A 142 -8.58 37.29 -0.71
N CYS A 143 -8.35 38.59 -0.55
CA CYS A 143 -8.95 39.59 -1.42
C CYS A 143 -8.41 39.46 -2.86
N LYS A 144 -9.31 39.61 -3.83
CA LYS A 144 -8.97 39.53 -5.26
C LYS A 144 -8.19 40.75 -5.72
N GLY A 145 -7.28 40.53 -6.66
CA GLY A 145 -6.57 41.60 -7.36
C GLY A 145 -5.78 42.50 -6.41
N ASP A 146 -5.99 43.81 -6.53
CA ASP A 146 -5.23 44.82 -5.77
C ASP A 146 -5.94 45.22 -4.46
N LEU A 147 -7.03 44.54 -4.11
CA LEU A 147 -7.80 44.84 -2.90
C LEU A 147 -7.07 44.33 -1.65
N GLU A 148 -7.10 45.12 -0.58
CA GLU A 148 -6.55 44.78 0.72
C GLU A 148 -7.65 44.47 1.73
N SER A 149 -7.39 43.53 2.64
CA SER A 149 -8.32 43.22 3.74
C SER A 149 -8.20 44.29 4.84
N ARG A 150 -9.22 45.14 5.00
CA ARG A 150 -9.33 46.15 6.06
C ARG A 150 -10.62 45.95 6.83
N HIS A 151 -10.51 45.64 8.13
CA HIS A 151 -11.64 45.31 9.01
C HIS A 151 -12.55 44.21 8.43
N GLY A 152 -11.95 43.14 7.91
CA GLY A 152 -12.67 42.00 7.34
C GLY A 152 -13.27 42.22 5.94
N LYS A 153 -13.20 43.44 5.38
CA LYS A 153 -13.71 43.77 4.04
C LYS A 153 -12.56 44.05 3.07
N CYS A 154 -12.73 43.67 1.80
CA CYS A 154 -11.76 43.96 0.75
C CYS A 154 -11.95 45.39 0.23
N LYS A 155 -10.92 46.23 0.35
CA LYS A 155 -10.95 47.65 -0.01
C LYS A 155 -9.67 48.05 -0.73
N CYS A 156 -9.76 49.09 -1.55
CA CYS A 156 -8.57 49.70 -2.12
C CYS A 156 -7.75 50.46 -1.08
N PRO A 157 -6.42 50.54 -1.23
CA PRO A 157 -5.56 51.33 -0.36
C PRO A 157 -5.91 52.83 -0.44
N GLN A 158 -5.53 53.59 0.59
CA GLN A 158 -5.78 55.04 0.64
C GLN A 158 -5.19 55.75 -0.58
N GLY A 159 -5.92 56.74 -1.10
CA GLY A 159 -5.54 57.48 -2.31
C GLY A 159 -5.82 56.77 -3.63
N THR A 160 -6.51 55.63 -3.62
CA THR A 160 -6.95 54.92 -4.83
C THR A 160 -8.46 54.67 -4.85
N ARG A 161 -9.03 54.53 -6.05
CA ARG A 161 -10.43 54.18 -6.31
C ARG A 161 -10.53 52.81 -6.94
N ARG A 162 -11.64 52.12 -6.63
CA ARG A 162 -11.92 50.76 -7.10
C ARG A 162 -12.46 50.77 -8.53
N HIS A 163 -11.83 49.99 -9.39
CA HIS A 163 -12.27 49.67 -10.74
C HIS A 163 -12.29 48.14 -10.89
N GLY A 164 -13.42 47.50 -10.58
CA GLY A 164 -13.48 46.04 -10.48
C GLY A 164 -12.68 45.51 -9.29
N TYR A 165 -11.70 44.63 -9.55
CA TYR A 165 -10.73 44.16 -8.53
C TYR A 165 -9.38 44.90 -8.60
N LYS A 166 -9.33 46.00 -9.35
CA LYS A 166 -8.13 46.85 -9.50
C LYS A 166 -8.31 48.18 -8.78
N CYS A 167 -7.21 48.73 -8.31
CA CYS A 167 -7.18 50.01 -7.58
C CYS A 167 -6.35 51.04 -8.36
N LYS A 168 -6.96 52.16 -8.74
CA LYS A 168 -6.31 53.22 -9.54
C LYS A 168 -6.21 54.52 -8.74
N ARG A 169 -5.11 55.27 -8.86
CA ARG A 169 -5.02 56.62 -8.28
C ARG A 169 -5.94 57.57 -9.03
N GLN A 170 -6.56 58.52 -8.32
CA GLN A 170 -7.27 59.60 -9.00
C GLN A 170 -6.25 60.53 -9.67
N GLY A 171 -6.36 60.72 -10.98
CA GLY A 171 -5.58 61.73 -11.73
C GLY A 171 -4.70 61.21 -12.88
N HIS A 172 -4.75 59.91 -13.22
CA HIS A 172 -4.06 59.34 -14.38
C HIS A 172 -4.98 58.40 -15.16
#